data_AF-K9PNW4-F1
#
_entry.id   AF-K9PNW4-F1
#
_cell.length_a   1.000
_cell.length_b   1.000
_cell.length_c   1.000
_cell.angle_alpha   90.00
_cell.angle_beta   90.00
_cell.angle_gamma   90.00
#
_symmetry.space_group_name_H-M   'P 1'
#
loop_
_entity.id
_entity.type
_entity.pdbx_description
1 polymer ?
#
loop_
_entity_poly.entity_id
_entity_poly.type
_entity_poly.pdbx_seq_one_letter_code
_entity_poly.pdbx_strand_id
1 'polypeptide(L)'
;MLENENRDIELVSLRIPTGWIVRWNIFFDVEPVIENGKIIDNYNDSEDLLWLQSYIPEDKKEHWQEWHIDLGWYHNEAFRLVLFEHDRDHVIKTFESQSIGDIQEKINEWLKNLS
;
A
#
# COMPACT_ATOMS: atom_id res chain seq x y z
N MET A 1 9.66 11.86 -29.40
CA MET A 1 10.19 12.74 -28.32
C MET A 1 9.02 13.03 -27.44
N LEU A 2 8.87 12.30 -26.33
CA LEU A 2 7.90 12.67 -25.31
C LEU A 2 8.60 13.68 -24.41
N GLU A 3 8.00 14.86 -24.30
CA GLU A 3 8.45 15.90 -23.40
C GLU A 3 8.44 15.32 -21.98
N ASN A 4 9.63 15.21 -21.38
CA ASN A 4 9.76 15.02 -19.93
C ASN A 4 9.29 16.32 -19.27
N GLU A 5 7.98 16.49 -19.15
CA GLU A 5 7.44 17.38 -18.12
C GLU A 5 7.89 16.81 -16.79
N ASN A 6 8.77 17.53 -16.11
CA ASN A 6 9.13 17.31 -14.72
C ASN A 6 7.86 17.58 -13.89
N ARG A 7 6.91 16.63 -13.89
CA ARG A 7 5.78 16.66 -12.98
C ARG A 7 6.32 16.25 -11.63
N ASP A 8 6.20 17.14 -10.65
CA ASP A 8 6.35 16.77 -9.25
C ASP A 8 5.20 15.80 -8.94
N ILE A 9 5.48 14.50 -9.03
CA ILE A 9 4.49 13.47 -8.77
C ILE A 9 4.42 13.25 -7.26
N GLU A 10 3.22 13.44 -6.73
CA GLU A 10 2.97 13.33 -5.31
C GLU A 10 2.74 11.86 -4.91
N LEU A 11 3.01 11.57 -3.64
CA LEU A 11 2.60 10.30 -3.02
C LEU A 11 1.14 10.39 -2.59
N VAL A 12 0.46 9.26 -2.58
CA VAL A 12 -0.93 9.19 -2.09
C VAL A 12 -0.98 9.61 -0.61
N SER A 13 -1.88 10.55 -0.30
CA SER A 13 -2.06 11.02 1.08
C SER A 13 -2.77 9.97 1.94
N LEU A 14 -2.17 9.61 3.09
CA LEU A 14 -2.71 8.61 4.01
C LEU A 14 -2.90 9.18 5.42
N ARG A 15 -3.96 8.75 6.11
CA ARG A 15 -4.27 9.12 7.50
C ARG A 15 -3.64 8.13 8.47
N ILE A 16 -2.31 8.07 8.48
CA ILE A 16 -1.55 7.15 9.31
C ILE A 16 -1.60 7.60 10.78
N PRO A 17 -2.21 6.82 11.69
CA PRO A 17 -2.28 7.17 13.10
C PRO A 17 -0.94 6.92 13.80
N THR A 18 -0.77 7.52 14.98
CA THR A 18 0.39 7.24 15.84
C THR A 18 0.48 5.75 16.14
N GLY A 19 1.71 5.22 16.18
CA GLY A 19 1.92 3.79 16.41
C GLY A 19 2.01 2.97 15.13
N TRP A 20 2.18 3.61 13.97
CA TRP A 20 2.51 2.95 12.70
C TRP A 20 3.85 3.45 12.15
N ILE A 21 4.54 2.56 11.46
CA ILE A 21 5.83 2.80 10.82
C ILE A 21 5.65 2.60 9.32
N VAL A 22 6.09 3.57 8.52
CA VAL A 22 6.22 3.43 7.07
C VAL A 22 7.56 2.77 6.79
N ARG A 23 7.54 1.50 6.35
CA ARG A 23 8.76 0.74 6.02
C ARG A 23 9.22 0.96 4.59
N TRP A 24 8.26 1.12 3.69
CA TRP A 24 8.49 1.35 2.27
C TRP A 24 7.34 2.17 1.68
N ASN A 25 7.62 3.08 0.76
CA ASN A 25 6.59 3.84 0.07
C ASN A 25 7.10 4.39 -1.29
N ILE A 26 6.49 3.90 -2.36
CA ILE A 26 6.55 4.43 -3.72
C ILE A 26 5.13 4.48 -4.32
N PHE A 27 4.10 4.59 -3.48
CA PHE A 27 2.71 4.64 -3.91
C PHE A 27 2.35 6.06 -4.34
N PHE A 28 2.41 6.31 -5.65
CA PHE A 28 2.21 7.62 -6.26
C PHE A 28 0.75 7.89 -6.57
N ASP A 29 0.32 9.15 -6.48
CA ASP A 29 -1.04 9.60 -6.79
C ASP A 29 -1.22 9.82 -8.30
N VAL A 30 -0.99 8.75 -9.07
CA VAL A 30 -1.12 8.69 -10.52
C VAL A 30 -1.70 7.35 -10.90
N GLU A 31 -2.92 7.35 -11.45
CA GLU A 31 -3.58 6.12 -11.89
C GLU A 31 -2.73 5.44 -12.97
N PRO A 32 -2.47 4.12 -12.84
CA PRO A 32 -1.62 3.40 -13.78
C PRO A 32 -2.28 3.33 -15.17
N VAL A 33 -1.50 3.59 -16.22
CA VAL A 33 -1.95 3.42 -17.60
C VAL A 33 -1.71 1.98 -18.04
N ILE A 34 -2.80 1.26 -18.32
CA ILE A 34 -2.77 -0.17 -18.63
C ILE A 34 -3.04 -0.40 -20.12
N GLU A 35 -2.11 -1.06 -20.81
CA GLU A 35 -2.29 -1.54 -22.18
C GLU A 35 -1.93 -3.03 -22.29
N ASN A 36 -2.84 -3.84 -22.84
CA ASN A 36 -2.66 -5.29 -22.99
C ASN A 36 -2.25 -5.99 -21.68
N GLY A 37 -2.80 -5.52 -20.57
CA GLY A 37 -2.53 -6.03 -19.23
C GLY A 37 -1.18 -5.74 -18.63
N LYS A 38 -0.53 -4.68 -19.11
CA LYS A 38 0.71 -4.18 -18.53
C LYS A 38 0.60 -2.69 -18.27
N ILE A 39 1.19 -2.25 -17.17
CA ILE A 39 1.44 -0.84 -16.95
C ILE A 39 2.49 -0.40 -17.96
N ILE A 40 2.20 0.67 -18.69
CA ILE A 40 3.08 1.21 -19.74
C ILE A 40 3.75 2.53 -19.34
N ASP A 41 3.37 3.09 -18.19
CA ASP A 41 4.15 4.11 -17.51
C ASP A 41 5.10 3.46 -16.47
N ASN A 42 5.88 4.28 -15.76
CA ASN A 42 6.83 3.80 -14.74
C ASN A 42 6.30 4.06 -13.32
N TYR A 43 4.98 4.15 -13.13
CA TYR A 43 4.36 4.45 -11.85
C TYR A 43 3.48 3.29 -11.41
N ASN A 44 3.56 2.96 -10.12
CA ASN A 44 2.69 1.95 -9.52
C ASN A 44 2.76 0.57 -10.21
N ASP A 45 3.90 0.21 -10.79
CA ASP A 45 4.15 -1.02 -11.56
C ASP A 45 4.86 -2.14 -10.78
N SER A 46 5.12 -1.92 -9.49
CA SER A 46 5.83 -2.82 -8.59
C SER A 46 4.87 -3.68 -7.75
N GLU A 47 5.28 -4.91 -7.45
CA GLU A 47 4.61 -5.77 -6.47
C GLU A 47 4.77 -5.27 -5.02
N ASP A 48 5.65 -4.30 -4.77
CA ASP A 48 5.87 -3.66 -3.47
C ASP A 48 5.80 -2.11 -3.61
N LEU A 49 4.61 -1.55 -3.36
CA LEU A 49 4.32 -0.11 -3.47
C LEU A 49 4.28 0.59 -2.11
N LEU A 50 3.70 -0.04 -1.09
CA LEU A 50 3.60 0.51 0.26
C LEU A 50 3.70 -0.62 1.27
N TRP A 51 4.47 -0.40 2.33
CA TRP A 51 4.50 -1.28 3.49
C TRP A 51 4.41 -0.47 4.78
N LEU A 52 3.35 -0.71 5.53
CA LEU A 52 3.11 -0.17 6.87
C LEU A 52 3.18 -1.29 7.91
N GLN A 53 3.71 -0.97 9.09
CA GLN A 53 3.81 -1.90 10.21
C GLN A 53 3.39 -1.20 11.51
N SER A 54 2.58 -1.86 12.33
CA SER A 54 2.28 -1.36 13.68
C SER A 54 3.55 -1.36 14.54
N TYR A 55 3.78 -0.28 15.27
CA TYR A 55 4.84 -0.18 16.26
C TYR A 55 4.44 -0.90 17.55
N ILE A 56 5.25 -1.89 17.94
CA ILE A 56 5.13 -2.56 19.23
C ILE A 56 6.37 -2.25 20.06
N PRO A 57 6.22 -1.63 21.25
CA PRO A 57 7.32 -1.47 22.20
C PRO A 57 7.94 -2.82 22.55
N GLU A 58 9.27 -2.85 22.68
CA GLU A 58 10.00 -4.10 22.88
C GLU A 58 9.59 -4.87 24.15
N ASP A 59 9.22 -4.15 25.21
CA ASP A 59 8.73 -4.68 26.48
C ASP A 59 7.30 -5.27 26.39
N LYS A 60 6.62 -5.13 25.26
CA LYS A 60 5.22 -5.53 25.05
C LYS A 60 5.01 -6.58 23.95
N LYS A 61 6.07 -7.05 23.30
CA LYS A 61 5.98 -7.97 22.15
C LYS A 61 5.20 -9.26 22.42
N GLU A 62 5.27 -9.81 23.63
CA GLU A 62 4.58 -11.07 23.96
C GLU A 62 3.05 -10.95 24.08
N HIS A 63 2.50 -9.73 24.09
CA HIS A 63 1.09 -9.49 24.36
C HIS A 63 0.38 -8.66 23.30
N TRP A 64 1.06 -8.32 22.20
CA TRP A 64 0.56 -7.39 21.19
C TRP A 64 0.59 -8.05 19.82
N GLN A 65 -0.50 -7.86 19.08
CA GLN A 65 -0.62 -8.32 17.70
C GLN A 65 0.13 -7.37 16.80
N GLU A 66 1.01 -7.92 15.97
CA GLU A 66 1.80 -7.16 15.00
C GLU A 66 1.08 -7.12 13.67
N TRP A 67 0.60 -5.94 13.31
CA TRP A 67 -0.14 -5.72 12.07
C TRP A 67 0.75 -5.18 10.97
N HIS A 68 0.58 -5.73 9.78
CA HIS A 68 1.24 -5.26 8.57
C HIS A 68 0.20 -4.99 7.49
N ILE A 69 0.35 -3.84 6.81
CA ILE A 69 -0.42 -3.50 5.62
C ILE A 69 0.57 -3.39 4.47
N ASP A 70 0.36 -4.20 3.43
CA ASP A 70 1.22 -4.29 2.26
C ASP A 70 0.38 -4.07 1.00
N LEU A 71 0.91 -3.26 0.08
CA LEU A 71 0.27 -2.91 -1.17
C LEU A 71 1.22 -3.18 -2.31
N GLY A 72 0.72 -3.83 -3.36
CA GLY A 72 1.43 -4.04 -4.61
C GLY A 72 0.51 -4.01 -5.81
N TRP A 73 1.09 -3.87 -7.00
CA TRP A 73 0.41 -4.13 -8.25
C TRP A 73 0.68 -5.56 -8.73
N TYR A 74 -0.37 -6.29 -9.10
CA TYR A 74 -0.25 -7.69 -9.50
C TYR A 74 -0.83 -7.93 -10.90
N HIS A 75 -0.43 -9.05 -11.50
CA HIS A 75 -0.71 -9.46 -12.88
C HIS A 75 -2.19 -9.47 -13.31
N ASN A 76 -3.14 -9.38 -12.38
CA ASN A 76 -4.57 -9.18 -12.67
C ASN A 76 -4.93 -7.72 -12.95
N GLU A 77 -3.93 -6.88 -13.24
CA GLU A 77 -4.11 -5.46 -13.57
C GLU A 77 -4.80 -4.67 -12.45
N ALA A 78 -4.48 -5.01 -11.20
CA ALA A 78 -5.08 -4.37 -10.04
C ALA A 78 -4.06 -4.22 -8.91
N PHE A 79 -4.28 -3.18 -8.11
CA PHE A 79 -3.69 -3.08 -6.79
C PHE A 79 -4.23 -4.20 -5.91
N ARG A 80 -3.36 -4.81 -5.11
CA ARG A 80 -3.71 -5.75 -4.05
C ARG A 80 -3.20 -5.22 -2.72
N LEU A 81 -4.14 -4.94 -1.83
CA LEU A 81 -3.89 -4.55 -0.46
C LEU A 81 -4.07 -5.77 0.45
N VAL A 82 -3.07 -6.06 1.28
CA VAL A 82 -3.06 -7.23 2.17
C VAL A 82 -2.87 -6.76 3.61
N LEU A 83 -3.71 -7.25 4.51
CA LEU A 83 -3.51 -7.18 5.97
C LEU A 83 -3.08 -8.56 6.46
N PHE A 84 -1.96 -8.63 7.17
CA PHE A 84 -1.48 -9.85 7.80
C PHE A 84 -0.96 -9.59 9.21
N GLU A 85 -0.94 -10.65 10.01
CA GLU A 85 -0.47 -10.64 11.40
C GLU A 85 0.91 -11.34 11.48
N HIS A 86 1.91 -10.72 12.09
CA HIS A 86 3.29 -11.22 12.22
C HIS A 86 4.08 -11.43 10.90
N ASP A 87 3.56 -12.22 9.97
CA ASP A 87 4.22 -12.54 8.70
C ASP A 87 3.21 -12.76 7.55
N ARG A 88 3.74 -12.83 6.33
CA ARG A 88 2.96 -12.96 5.09
C ARG A 88 2.20 -14.29 4.96
N ASP A 89 2.47 -15.29 5.81
CA ASP A 89 1.73 -16.57 5.81
C ASP A 89 0.42 -16.48 6.62
N HIS A 90 0.24 -15.43 7.43
CA HIS A 90 -0.94 -15.21 8.27
C HIS A 90 -1.80 -14.06 7.74
N VAL A 91 -2.25 -14.19 6.48
CA VAL A 91 -3.14 -13.21 5.86
C VAL A 91 -4.51 -13.20 6.53
N ILE A 92 -4.93 -12.03 7.01
CA ILE A 92 -6.25 -11.83 7.62
C ILE A 92 -7.29 -11.44 6.55
N LYS A 93 -6.92 -10.52 5.65
CA LYS A 93 -7.80 -10.08 4.57
C LYS A 93 -7.02 -9.47 3.41
N THR A 94 -7.65 -9.53 2.24
CA THR A 94 -7.17 -8.94 0.99
C THR A 94 -8.25 -8.06 0.40
N PHE A 95 -7.85 -6.98 -0.26
CA PHE A 95 -8.72 -6.12 -1.06
C PHE A 95 -8.02 -5.81 -2.38
N GLU A 96 -8.77 -5.84 -3.48
CA GLU A 96 -8.24 -5.52 -4.80
C GLU A 96 -9.07 -4.41 -5.44
N SER A 97 -8.42 -3.47 -6.12
CA SER A 97 -9.07 -2.46 -6.96
C SER A 97 -8.10 -1.98 -8.03
N GLN A 98 -8.64 -1.45 -9.13
CA GLN A 98 -7.87 -0.76 -10.16
C GLN A 98 -7.76 0.75 -9.89
N SER A 99 -8.47 1.28 -8.88
CA SER A 99 -8.44 2.70 -8.55
C SER A 99 -7.59 2.98 -7.32
N ILE A 100 -6.73 3.98 -7.43
CA ILE A 100 -5.98 4.54 -6.29
C ILE A 100 -6.93 5.06 -5.21
N GLY A 101 -8.03 5.70 -5.59
CA GLY A 101 -9.01 6.25 -4.64
C GLY A 101 -9.62 5.17 -3.74
N ASP A 102 -10.01 4.03 -4.32
CA ASP A 102 -10.54 2.89 -3.58
C ASP A 102 -9.50 2.30 -2.61
N ILE A 103 -8.25 2.18 -3.07
CA ILE A 103 -7.13 1.67 -2.27
C ILE A 103 -6.82 2.63 -1.12
N GLN A 104 -6.75 3.93 -1.39
CA GLN A 104 -6.53 4.97 -0.39
C GLN A 104 -7.63 4.94 0.68
N GLU A 105 -8.90 4.87 0.28
CA GLU A 105 -10.03 4.77 1.21
C GLU A 105 -9.91 3.50 2.06
N LYS A 106 -9.57 2.36 1.44
CA LYS A 106 -9.43 1.09 2.15
C LYS A 106 -8.29 1.09 3.15
N ILE A 107 -7.13 1.64 2.79
CA ILE A 107 -5.99 1.79 3.71
C ILE A 107 -6.40 2.64 4.92
N ASN A 108 -7.04 3.78 4.68
CA ASN A 108 -7.48 4.68 5.74
C ASN A 108 -8.55 4.04 6.65
N GLU A 109 -9.47 3.26 6.08
CA GLU A 109 -10.45 2.48 6.82
C GLU A 109 -9.76 1.45 7.73
N TRP A 110 -8.81 0.69 7.20
CA TRP A 110 -8.11 -0.34 7.96
C TRP A 110 -7.26 0.25 9.08
N LEU A 111 -6.49 1.30 8.79
CA LEU A 111 -5.70 2.02 9.79
C LEU A 111 -6.57 2.55 10.93
N LYS A 112 -7.74 3.11 10.61
CA LYS A 112 -8.70 3.59 11.62
C LYS A 112 -9.25 2.46 12.49
N ASN A 113 -9.53 1.29 11.93
CA ASN A 113 -10.13 0.17 12.67
C ASN A 113 -9.13 -0.64 13.51
N LEU A 114 -7.84 -0.54 13.18
CA LEU A 114 -6.74 -1.22 13.89
C LEU A 114 -6.10 -0.36 14.97
N SER A 115 -6.52 0.90 15.12
CA SER A 115 -5.96 1.87 16.07
C SER A 115 -6.86 2.15 17.27
#